data_AF-A0A660U4U1-F1
#
_entry.id   AF-A0A660U4U1-F1
#
_cell.length_a   1.000
_cell.length_b   1.000
_cell.length_c   1.000
_cell.angle_alpha   90.00
_cell.angle_beta   90.00
_cell.angle_gamma   90.00
#
_symmetry.space_group_name_H-M   'P 1'
#
loop_
_entity.id
_entity.type
_entity.pdbx_description
1 polymer ?
#
loop_
_entity_poly.entity_id
_entity_poly.type
_entity_poly.pdbx_seq_one_letter_code
_entity_poly.pdbx_strand_id
1 'polypeptide(L)'
;MLPKVRLGKHEVSRLIIGGNPFSGHSHISPEMNKEMRDYYTVARIKEVLRECESLGINTFLGRGDNHIMRMLNEYWLEGGKIQWIAQTAPERASTKDNIRQIASYGPIAIYHHGGSTDRLFREGRLDEVNDCLKFIHDLGFTAGLGTHDPDVVRYAEEKGFEVDFYMLSLYNLSKRGEVYLPEDRERACRVIREVQKPFLAFKIMAAGRNDPVEAFEYAFKNIKPTDAVVV
;
A
#
# COMPACT_ATOMS: atom_id res chain seq x y z
N MET A 1 7.11 15.12 -16.60
CA MET A 1 7.45 14.68 -15.23
C MET A 1 6.16 14.40 -14.50
N LEU A 2 6.01 13.24 -13.84
CA LEU A 2 4.80 12.92 -13.09
C LEU A 2 4.67 13.85 -11.86
N PRO A 3 3.45 14.27 -11.48
CA PRO A 3 3.21 14.98 -10.24
C PRO A 3 3.73 14.18 -9.04
N LYS A 4 4.17 14.88 -7.99
CA LYS A 4 4.65 14.26 -6.74
C LYS A 4 3.87 14.80 -5.54
N VAL A 5 3.83 14.01 -4.48
CA VAL A 5 3.26 14.38 -3.18
C VAL A 5 4.28 14.07 -2.07
N ARG A 6 4.11 14.71 -0.91
CA ARG A 6 4.98 14.47 0.25
C ARG A 6 4.45 13.33 1.10
N LEU A 7 5.34 12.43 1.48
CA LEU A 7 5.12 11.38 2.46
C LEU A 7 6.22 11.49 3.52
N GLY A 8 5.89 12.07 4.67
CA GLY A 8 6.90 12.50 5.64
C GLY A 8 7.90 13.48 5.00
N LYS A 9 9.19 13.16 5.09
CA LYS A 9 10.28 13.94 4.47
C LYS A 9 10.56 13.58 3.01
N HIS A 10 9.88 12.57 2.46
CA HIS A 10 10.13 12.03 1.12
C HIS A 10 9.14 12.57 0.10
N GLU A 11 9.54 12.63 -1.17
CA GLU A 11 8.64 12.92 -2.29
C GLU A 11 8.38 11.65 -3.10
N VAL A 12 7.11 11.29 -3.23
CA VAL A 12 6.65 10.12 -3.98
C VAL A 12 5.87 10.58 -5.21
N SER A 13 6.02 9.88 -6.33
CA SER A 13 5.17 10.10 -7.51
C SER A 13 3.71 9.86 -7.14
N ARG A 14 2.81 10.69 -7.67
CA ARG A 14 1.37 10.59 -7.38
C ARG A 14 0.73 9.33 -7.97
N LEU A 15 1.47 8.64 -8.84
CA LEU A 15 1.28 7.26 -9.27
C LEU A 15 2.41 6.40 -8.69
N ILE A 16 2.07 5.37 -7.93
CA ILE A 16 3.00 4.44 -7.28
C ILE A 16 2.73 3.04 -7.85
N ILE A 17 3.80 2.30 -8.16
CA ILE A 17 3.65 0.91 -8.60
C ILE A 17 3.45 -0.03 -7.40
N GLY A 18 2.40 -0.84 -7.43
CA GLY A 18 2.05 -1.84 -6.43
C GLY A 18 2.67 -3.22 -6.70
N GLY A 19 2.92 -3.98 -5.63
CA GLY A 19 3.62 -5.27 -5.69
C GLY A 19 2.76 -6.52 -5.68
N ASN A 20 1.43 -6.44 -5.65
CA ASN A 20 0.57 -7.64 -5.57
C ASN A 20 0.80 -8.63 -6.72
N PRO A 21 0.87 -8.18 -8.00
CA PRO A 21 1.16 -9.09 -9.11
C PRO A 21 2.55 -9.74 -9.02
N PHE A 22 3.56 -9.02 -8.52
CA PHE A 22 4.92 -9.56 -8.33
C PHE A 22 4.94 -10.74 -7.36
N SER A 23 4.02 -10.77 -6.40
CA SER A 23 3.87 -11.89 -5.46
C SER A 23 2.77 -12.88 -5.84
N GLY A 24 2.15 -12.74 -7.02
CA GLY A 24 1.14 -13.66 -7.51
C GLY A 24 -0.26 -13.49 -6.90
N HIS A 25 -0.62 -12.28 -6.47
CA HIS A 25 -1.94 -11.98 -5.92
C HIS A 25 -2.83 -11.25 -6.94
N SER A 26 -3.59 -12.01 -7.74
CA SER A 26 -4.45 -11.48 -8.79
C SER A 26 -5.74 -10.83 -8.29
N HIS A 27 -6.25 -11.27 -7.13
CA HIS A 27 -7.62 -10.95 -6.67
C HIS A 27 -8.72 -11.39 -7.65
N ILE A 28 -8.43 -12.37 -8.51
CA ILE A 28 -9.35 -12.93 -9.50
C ILE A 28 -9.49 -14.43 -9.32
N SER A 29 -8.42 -15.22 -9.49
CA SER A 29 -8.48 -16.68 -9.36
C SER A 29 -7.12 -17.31 -9.03
N PRO A 30 -7.08 -18.57 -8.54
CA PRO A 30 -5.84 -19.32 -8.33
C PRO A 30 -5.01 -19.54 -9.60
N GLU A 31 -5.65 -19.69 -10.75
CA GLU A 31 -5.01 -19.86 -12.05
C GLU A 31 -4.26 -18.58 -12.45
N MET A 32 -4.94 -17.43 -12.37
CA MET A 32 -4.30 -16.15 -12.64
C MET A 32 -3.22 -15.81 -11.61
N ASN A 33 -3.37 -16.23 -10.34
CA ASN A 33 -2.28 -16.16 -9.36
C ASN A 33 -1.04 -16.93 -9.83
N LYS A 34 -1.22 -18.12 -10.42
CA LYS A 34 -0.13 -18.92 -10.97
C LYS A 34 0.51 -18.23 -12.17
N GLU A 35 -0.30 -17.75 -13.12
CA GLU A 35 0.18 -17.01 -14.30
C GLU A 35 1.01 -15.79 -13.89
N MET A 36 0.56 -15.02 -12.89
CA MET A 36 1.32 -13.88 -12.37
C MET A 36 2.66 -14.30 -11.77
N ARG A 37 2.73 -15.39 -10.99
CA ARG A 37 4.01 -15.89 -10.45
C ARG A 37 4.96 -16.35 -11.54
N ASP A 38 4.44 -17.02 -12.56
CA ASP A 38 5.25 -17.52 -13.67
C ASP A 38 5.76 -16.37 -14.55
N TYR A 39 4.96 -15.32 -14.73
CA TYR A 39 5.30 -14.13 -15.51
C TYR A 39 6.30 -13.21 -14.78
N TYR A 40 6.04 -12.89 -13.51
CA TYR A 40 6.85 -11.98 -12.71
C TYR A 40 8.04 -12.68 -12.05
N THR A 41 8.97 -13.15 -12.88
CA THR A 41 10.30 -13.55 -12.41
C THR A 41 11.04 -12.37 -11.79
N VAL A 42 12.06 -12.62 -10.97
CA VAL A 42 12.89 -11.55 -10.38
C VAL A 42 13.47 -10.63 -11.46
N ALA A 43 13.98 -11.19 -12.56
CA ALA A 43 14.48 -10.39 -13.69
C ALA A 43 13.39 -9.49 -14.28
N ARG A 44 12.20 -10.05 -14.50
CA ARG A 44 11.06 -9.29 -15.03
C ARG A 44 10.59 -8.20 -14.08
N ILE A 45 10.55 -8.46 -12.77
CA ILE A 45 10.21 -7.45 -11.76
C ILE A 45 11.20 -6.28 -11.84
N LYS A 46 12.51 -6.56 -11.90
CA LYS A 46 13.54 -5.51 -12.03
C LYS A 46 13.39 -4.69 -13.32
N GLU A 47 13.10 -5.33 -14.45
CA GLU A 47 12.81 -4.64 -15.71
C GLU A 47 11.64 -3.64 -15.56
N VAL A 48 10.54 -4.09 -14.96
CA VAL A 48 9.36 -3.24 -14.72
C VAL A 48 9.70 -2.07 -13.79
N LEU A 49 10.49 -2.28 -12.74
CA LEU A 49 10.94 -1.20 -11.86
C LEU A 49 11.83 -0.17 -12.59
N ARG A 50 12.71 -0.62 -13.51
CA ARG A 50 13.49 0.29 -14.37
C ARG A 50 12.61 1.08 -15.33
N GLU A 51 11.62 0.44 -15.92
CA GLU A 51 10.66 1.10 -16.79
C GLU A 51 9.89 2.17 -16.01
N CYS A 52 9.42 1.85 -14.81
CA CYS A 52 8.78 2.80 -13.89
C CYS A 52 9.67 4.01 -13.62
N GLU A 53 10.95 3.79 -13.25
CA GLU A 53 11.92 4.87 -13.06
C GLU A 53 12.06 5.75 -14.30
N SER A 54 12.16 5.14 -15.49
CA SER A 54 12.31 5.87 -16.76
C SER A 54 11.09 6.72 -17.11
N LEU A 55 9.90 6.31 -16.68
CA LEU A 55 8.64 7.04 -16.83
C LEU A 55 8.40 8.06 -15.71
N GLY A 56 9.31 8.15 -14.74
CA GLY A 56 9.25 9.10 -13.63
C GLY A 56 8.47 8.62 -12.41
N ILE A 57 8.02 7.36 -12.38
CA ILE A 57 7.54 6.71 -11.16
C ILE A 57 8.76 6.43 -10.28
N ASN A 58 8.78 6.96 -9.07
CA ASN A 58 9.96 6.89 -8.20
C ASN A 58 9.75 6.03 -6.95
N THR A 59 8.57 5.41 -6.81
CA THR A 59 8.17 4.69 -5.60
C THR A 59 7.45 3.40 -5.96
N PHE A 60 7.87 2.33 -5.29
CA PHE A 60 7.25 1.02 -5.27
C PHE A 60 6.65 0.76 -3.90
N LEU A 61 5.43 0.25 -3.86
CA LEU A 61 4.77 -0.22 -2.64
C LEU A 61 4.63 -1.73 -2.69
N GLY A 62 5.29 -2.41 -1.74
CA GLY A 62 5.43 -3.86 -1.77
C GLY A 62 5.63 -4.48 -0.41
N ARG A 63 5.52 -5.80 -0.36
CA ARG A 63 5.55 -6.59 0.87
C ARG A 63 6.93 -6.62 1.52
N GLY A 64 6.96 -6.63 2.84
CA GLY A 64 8.14 -6.86 3.66
C GLY A 64 8.40 -8.35 3.90
N ASP A 65 8.37 -9.16 2.84
CA ASP A 65 8.69 -10.58 2.88
C ASP A 65 10.08 -10.86 2.30
N ASN A 66 10.55 -12.10 2.46
CA ASN A 66 11.89 -12.47 2.01
C ASN A 66 12.06 -12.31 0.49
N HIS A 67 10.99 -12.50 -0.29
CA HIS A 67 11.05 -12.44 -1.75
C HIS A 67 11.27 -11.01 -2.23
N ILE A 68 10.42 -10.08 -1.80
CA ILE A 68 10.50 -8.67 -2.21
C ILE A 68 11.74 -7.99 -1.61
N MET A 69 12.06 -8.23 -0.34
CA MET A 69 13.26 -7.64 0.28
C MET A 69 14.54 -8.11 -0.41
N ARG A 70 14.65 -9.41 -0.72
CA ARG A 70 15.81 -9.93 -1.47
C ARG A 70 15.89 -9.32 -2.87
N MET A 71 14.76 -9.25 -3.58
CA MET A 71 14.68 -8.68 -4.93
C MET A 71 15.12 -7.21 -4.95
N LEU A 72 14.61 -6.38 -4.02
CA LEU A 72 14.97 -4.97 -3.92
C LEU A 72 16.44 -4.76 -3.57
N ASN A 73 16.99 -5.58 -2.67
CA ASN A 73 18.41 -5.53 -2.35
C ASN A 73 19.29 -5.76 -3.59
N GLU A 74 18.97 -6.78 -4.41
CA GLU A 74 19.69 -6.99 -5.68
C GLU A 74 19.48 -5.82 -6.65
N TYR A 75 18.24 -5.33 -6.77
CA TYR A 75 17.90 -4.22 -7.65
C TYR A 75 18.72 -2.97 -7.33
N TRP A 76 18.88 -2.61 -6.05
CA TRP A 76 19.69 -1.47 -5.64
C TRP A 76 21.19 -1.70 -5.85
N LEU A 77 21.70 -2.92 -5.64
CA LEU A 77 23.10 -3.26 -5.96
C LEU A 77 23.41 -3.12 -7.46
N GLU A 78 22.41 -3.31 -8.31
CA GLU A 78 22.48 -3.10 -9.76
C GLU A 78 22.28 -1.63 -10.15
N GLY A 79 22.19 -0.70 -9.19
CA GLY A 79 22.01 0.74 -9.41
C GLY A 79 20.55 1.18 -9.54
N GLY A 80 19.60 0.37 -9.08
CA GLY A 80 18.20 0.74 -8.90
C GLY A 80 18.05 1.93 -7.97
N LYS A 81 17.05 2.79 -8.21
CA LYS A 81 16.80 4.00 -7.41
C LYS A 81 15.37 4.10 -6.87
N ILE A 82 14.50 3.15 -7.20
CA ILE A 82 13.12 3.12 -6.74
C ILE A 82 13.08 3.15 -5.22
N GLN A 83 12.26 4.06 -4.67
CA GLN A 83 11.95 4.09 -3.25
C GLN A 83 11.01 2.94 -2.90
N TRP A 84 11.04 2.48 -1.65
CA TRP A 84 10.18 1.40 -1.19
C TRP A 84 9.30 1.85 -0.02
N ILE A 85 7.99 1.71 -0.17
CA ILE A 85 7.01 1.74 0.93
C ILE A 85 6.68 0.30 1.29
N ALA A 86 7.04 -0.10 2.50
CA ALA A 86 6.96 -1.48 2.95
C ALA A 86 5.63 -1.80 3.62
N GLN A 87 4.94 -2.83 3.14
CA GLN A 87 3.82 -3.45 3.84
C GLN A 87 4.34 -4.51 4.82
N THR A 88 3.87 -4.52 6.07
CA THR A 88 4.13 -5.68 6.95
C THR A 88 3.60 -6.99 6.34
N ALA A 89 4.34 -8.07 6.49
CA ALA A 89 3.99 -9.41 6.06
C ALA A 89 3.19 -10.13 7.18
N PRO A 90 1.85 -10.27 7.05
CA PRO A 90 0.98 -10.77 8.13
C PRO A 90 1.16 -12.25 8.49
N GLU A 91 1.80 -13.03 7.61
CA GLU A 91 2.14 -14.44 7.81
C GLU A 91 3.35 -14.64 8.72
N ARG A 92 4.06 -13.56 9.09
CA ARG A 92 5.18 -13.64 10.04
C ARG A 92 4.64 -13.84 11.45
N ALA A 93 5.33 -14.68 12.22
CA ALA A 93 4.94 -14.99 13.60
C ALA A 93 4.87 -13.74 14.51
N SER A 94 5.68 -12.72 14.24
CA SER A 94 5.74 -11.47 14.99
C SER A 94 5.77 -10.29 14.04
N THR A 95 4.75 -9.43 14.12
CA THR A 95 4.68 -8.18 13.33
C THR A 95 5.84 -7.25 13.67
N LYS A 96 6.23 -7.13 14.94
CA LYS A 96 7.34 -6.27 15.36
C LYS A 96 8.69 -6.78 14.85
N ASP A 97 8.92 -8.09 14.83
CA ASP A 97 10.15 -8.63 14.25
C ASP A 97 10.19 -8.48 12.73
N ASN A 98 9.02 -8.58 12.08
CA ASN A 98 8.93 -8.24 10.65
C ASN A 98 9.22 -6.76 10.40
N ILE A 99 8.70 -5.84 11.21
CA ILE A 99 9.02 -4.40 11.13
C ILE A 99 10.52 -4.16 11.29
N ARG A 100 11.18 -4.78 12.28
CA ARG A 100 12.65 -4.68 12.45
C ARG A 100 13.40 -5.17 11.22
N GLN A 101 12.97 -6.31 10.65
CA GLN A 101 13.59 -6.85 9.44
C GLN A 101 13.41 -5.89 8.26
N ILE A 102 12.21 -5.38 8.04
CA ILE A 102 11.90 -4.39 7.00
C ILE A 102 12.80 -3.15 7.16
N ALA A 103 12.89 -2.61 8.38
CA ALA A 103 13.69 -1.42 8.69
C ALA A 103 15.18 -1.60 8.30
N SER A 104 15.72 -2.81 8.46
CA SER A 104 17.12 -3.10 8.07
C SER A 104 17.42 -2.99 6.57
N TYR A 105 16.39 -2.99 5.72
CA TYR A 105 16.51 -2.80 4.26
C TYR A 105 16.26 -1.33 3.82
N GLY A 106 15.98 -0.42 4.75
CA GLY A 106 15.88 1.02 4.49
C GLY A 106 14.73 1.48 3.58
N PRO A 107 13.46 1.06 3.81
CA PRO A 107 12.33 1.68 3.13
C PRO A 107 12.17 3.15 3.49
N ILE A 108 11.41 3.91 2.71
CA ILE A 108 11.06 5.31 3.06
C ILE A 108 9.91 5.38 4.07
N ALA A 109 9.09 4.34 4.15
CA ALA A 109 7.93 4.25 5.04
C ALA A 109 7.54 2.78 5.25
N ILE A 110 6.90 2.48 6.39
CA ILE A 110 6.39 1.16 6.73
C ILE A 110 4.92 1.29 7.11
N TYR A 111 4.06 0.40 6.63
CA TYR A 111 2.65 0.38 7.02
C TYR A 111 2.14 -0.99 7.45
N HIS A 112 1.22 -0.98 8.41
CA HIS A 112 0.56 -2.19 8.89
C HIS A 112 -0.44 -2.72 7.84
N HIS A 113 -0.38 -4.02 7.55
CA HIS A 113 -1.16 -4.67 6.50
C HIS A 113 -2.67 -4.54 6.67
N GLY A 114 -3.36 -4.11 5.60
CA GLY A 114 -4.80 -3.83 5.62
C GLY A 114 -5.69 -4.99 6.08
N GLY A 115 -5.51 -6.19 5.55
CA GLY A 115 -6.32 -7.34 5.97
C GLY A 115 -6.12 -7.69 7.45
N SER A 116 -4.91 -7.48 7.99
CA SER A 116 -4.62 -7.69 9.40
C SER A 116 -5.20 -6.59 10.29
N THR A 117 -5.10 -5.34 9.85
CA THR A 117 -5.74 -4.19 10.51
C THR A 117 -7.25 -4.43 10.63
N ASP A 118 -7.91 -4.77 9.52
CA ASP A 118 -9.36 -4.94 9.48
C ASP A 118 -9.83 -6.12 10.36
N ARG A 119 -9.01 -7.18 10.44
CA ARG A 119 -9.24 -8.30 11.35
C ARG A 119 -9.16 -7.85 12.81
N LEU A 120 -8.09 -7.16 13.20
CA LEU A 120 -7.94 -6.64 14.56
C LEU A 120 -9.05 -5.66 14.94
N PHE A 121 -9.52 -4.84 13.99
CA PHE A 121 -10.66 -3.96 14.21
C PHE A 121 -11.94 -4.73 14.54
N ARG A 122 -12.27 -5.77 13.76
CA ARG A 122 -13.43 -6.64 14.04
C ARG A 122 -13.31 -7.39 15.36
N GLU A 123 -12.09 -7.71 15.78
CA GLU A 123 -11.81 -8.38 17.06
C GLU A 123 -11.79 -7.39 18.25
N GLY A 124 -11.97 -6.08 18.03
CA GLY A 124 -11.90 -5.06 19.09
C GLY A 124 -10.48 -4.81 19.61
N ARG A 125 -9.47 -5.14 18.80
CA ARG A 125 -8.03 -5.15 19.15
C ARG A 125 -7.22 -4.16 18.30
N LEU A 126 -7.85 -3.11 17.77
CA LEU A 126 -7.21 -2.17 16.86
C LEU A 126 -6.06 -1.38 17.52
N ASP A 127 -6.06 -1.25 18.84
CA ASP A 127 -4.97 -0.62 19.60
C ASP A 127 -3.61 -1.33 19.40
N GLU A 128 -3.61 -2.64 19.10
CA GLU A 128 -2.38 -3.37 18.75
C GLU A 128 -1.73 -2.85 17.46
N VAL A 129 -2.52 -2.28 16.55
CA VAL A 129 -1.99 -1.62 15.36
C VAL A 129 -1.30 -0.33 15.76
N ASN A 130 -1.85 0.45 16.70
CA ASN A 130 -1.21 1.67 17.20
C ASN A 130 0.14 1.36 17.86
N ASP A 131 0.26 0.25 18.60
CA ASP A 131 1.55 -0.20 19.14
C ASP A 131 2.58 -0.54 18.06
N CYS A 132 2.13 -1.01 16.89
CA CYS A 132 3.00 -1.23 15.75
C CYS A 132 3.42 0.09 15.09
N LEU A 133 2.50 1.07 14.98
CA LEU A 133 2.79 2.40 14.42
C LEU A 133 3.85 3.13 15.26
N LYS A 134 3.66 3.16 16.59
CA LYS A 134 4.65 3.69 17.54
C LYS A 134 6.01 3.03 17.38
N PHE A 135 6.01 1.70 17.24
CA PHE A 135 7.25 0.95 17.05
C PHE A 135 7.95 1.28 15.71
N ILE A 136 7.20 1.62 14.66
CA ILE A 136 7.76 2.12 13.39
C ILE A 136 8.40 3.51 13.61
N HIS A 137 7.76 4.39 14.37
CA HIS A 137 8.32 5.69 14.75
C HIS A 137 9.58 5.58 15.59
N ASP A 138 9.62 4.66 16.58
CA ASP A 138 10.80 4.42 17.41
C ASP A 138 12.02 4.01 16.57
N LEU A 139 11.80 3.38 15.42
CA LEU A 139 12.84 3.03 14.45
C LEU A 139 13.18 4.17 13.47
N GLY A 140 12.50 5.31 13.56
CA GLY A 140 12.76 6.51 12.76
C GLY A 140 12.11 6.53 11.38
N PHE A 141 11.10 5.71 11.13
CA PHE A 141 10.40 5.63 9.84
C PHE A 141 9.01 6.26 9.89
N THR A 142 8.53 6.75 8.75
CA THR A 142 7.14 7.19 8.57
C THR A 142 6.18 5.99 8.69
N ALA A 143 5.19 6.10 9.57
CA ALA A 143 4.27 5.00 9.91
C ALA A 143 2.91 5.12 9.19
N GLY A 144 2.51 4.05 8.51
CA GLY A 144 1.24 3.99 7.80
C GLY A 144 0.28 2.94 8.32
N LEU A 145 -1.01 3.16 8.08
CA LEU A 145 -2.07 2.20 8.38
C LEU A 145 -2.80 1.81 7.10
N GLY A 146 -2.71 0.53 6.73
CA GLY A 146 -3.51 -0.05 5.67
C GLY A 146 -4.88 -0.50 6.16
N THR A 147 -5.90 -0.37 5.33
CA THR A 147 -7.26 -0.88 5.60
C THR A 147 -8.12 -0.94 4.33
N HIS A 148 -9.16 -1.78 4.33
CA HIS A 148 -10.24 -1.70 3.34
C HIS A 148 -11.52 -1.10 3.92
N ASP A 149 -11.56 -0.78 5.22
CA ASP A 149 -12.74 -0.21 5.87
C ASP A 149 -12.52 1.26 6.26
N PRO A 150 -13.27 2.21 5.67
CA PRO A 150 -13.18 3.61 6.06
C PRO A 150 -13.48 3.90 7.54
N ASP A 151 -14.18 3.00 8.25
CA ASP A 151 -14.44 3.17 9.69
C ASP A 151 -13.18 2.98 10.54
N VAL A 152 -12.21 2.19 10.08
CA VAL A 152 -10.91 2.03 10.73
C VAL A 152 -10.15 3.36 10.73
N VAL A 153 -10.22 4.12 9.63
CA VAL A 153 -9.59 5.44 9.52
C VAL A 153 -10.22 6.41 10.52
N ARG A 154 -11.56 6.48 10.57
CA ARG A 154 -12.26 7.33 11.53
C ARG A 154 -11.91 7.00 12.98
N TYR A 155 -11.88 5.71 13.31
CA TYR A 155 -11.49 5.25 14.64
C TYR A 155 -10.07 5.67 14.99
N ALA A 156 -9.11 5.48 14.07
CA ALA A 156 -7.72 5.86 14.28
C ALA A 156 -7.55 7.38 14.47
N GLU A 157 -8.29 8.21 13.71
CA GLU A 157 -8.29 9.67 13.90
C GLU A 157 -8.92 10.07 15.24
N GLU A 158 -10.06 9.50 15.61
CA GLU A 158 -10.76 9.79 16.89
C GLU A 158 -9.91 9.42 18.11
N LYS A 159 -9.20 8.29 18.04
CA LYS A 159 -8.32 7.80 19.12
C LYS A 159 -6.93 8.42 19.11
N GLY A 160 -6.62 9.28 18.13
CA GLY A 160 -5.32 9.93 18.04
C GLY A 160 -4.17 8.94 17.81
N PHE A 161 -4.36 7.95 16.93
CA PHE A 161 -3.30 7.01 16.57
C PHE A 161 -2.11 7.74 15.94
N GLU A 162 -0.92 7.21 16.17
CA GLU A 162 0.34 7.75 15.64
C GLU A 162 0.56 7.34 14.18
N VAL A 163 -0.39 7.71 13.32
CA VAL A 163 -0.37 7.42 11.88
C VAL A 163 -0.01 8.68 11.09
N ASP A 164 0.96 8.55 10.19
CA ASP A 164 1.39 9.61 9.28
C ASP A 164 0.63 9.60 7.95
N PHE A 165 0.24 8.40 7.49
CA PHE A 165 -0.50 8.23 6.24
C PHE A 165 -1.38 6.99 6.26
N TYR A 166 -2.39 7.00 5.40
CA TYR A 166 -3.29 5.86 5.24
C TYR A 166 -3.11 5.19 3.88
N MET A 167 -3.17 3.86 3.86
CA MET A 167 -3.30 3.06 2.65
C MET A 167 -4.74 2.53 2.60
N LEU A 168 -5.62 3.21 1.86
CA LEU A 168 -7.07 2.93 1.88
C LEU A 168 -7.56 2.38 0.55
N SER A 169 -8.22 1.22 0.60
CA SER A 169 -8.88 0.64 -0.56
C SER A 169 -10.08 1.52 -0.92
N LEU A 170 -10.27 1.80 -2.22
CA LEU A 170 -11.52 2.38 -2.67
C LEU A 170 -12.71 1.41 -2.52
N TYR A 171 -12.47 0.13 -2.21
CA TYR A 171 -13.53 -0.85 -2.06
C TYR A 171 -13.44 -1.58 -0.71
N ASN A 172 -14.56 -1.71 0.01
CA ASN A 172 -14.60 -2.38 1.30
C ASN A 172 -14.77 -3.89 1.11
N LEU A 173 -13.62 -4.56 1.05
CA LEU A 173 -13.53 -6.00 0.86
C LEU A 173 -13.61 -6.78 2.18
N SER A 174 -13.45 -6.10 3.32
CA SER A 174 -13.43 -6.72 4.65
C SER A 174 -14.78 -7.36 5.01
N LYS A 175 -15.89 -6.86 4.44
CA LYS A 175 -17.24 -7.38 4.67
C LYS A 175 -17.69 -8.43 3.65
N ARG A 176 -17.26 -8.28 2.39
CA ARG A 176 -17.87 -8.99 1.24
C ARG A 176 -16.86 -9.68 0.33
N GLY A 177 -15.57 -9.71 0.68
CA GLY A 177 -14.53 -10.26 -0.19
C GLY A 177 -14.36 -9.41 -1.46
N GLU A 178 -14.05 -10.04 -2.59
CA GLU A 178 -13.74 -9.40 -3.87
C GLU A 178 -15.00 -8.87 -4.61
N VAL A 179 -15.90 -8.22 -3.88
CA VAL A 179 -17.10 -7.55 -4.41
C VAL A 179 -16.89 -6.04 -4.41
N TYR A 180 -16.97 -5.45 -5.59
CA TYR A 180 -16.53 -4.07 -5.85
C TYR A 180 -17.72 -3.15 -6.13
N LEU A 181 -18.39 -2.68 -5.08
CA LEU A 181 -19.60 -1.87 -5.21
C LEU A 181 -19.29 -0.36 -5.38
N PRO A 182 -20.01 0.37 -6.23
CA PRO A 182 -19.82 1.82 -6.38
C PRO A 182 -19.94 2.61 -5.07
N GLU A 183 -20.82 2.20 -4.17
CA GLU A 183 -21.05 2.88 -2.89
C GLU A 183 -19.83 2.80 -1.97
N ASP A 184 -18.99 1.77 -2.12
CA ASP A 184 -17.75 1.64 -1.36
C ASP A 184 -16.73 2.71 -1.75
N ARG A 185 -16.54 2.93 -3.06
CA ARG A 185 -15.59 3.96 -3.55
C ARG A 185 -16.07 5.36 -3.22
N GLU A 186 -17.37 5.60 -3.25
CA GLU A 186 -17.93 6.87 -2.80
C GLU A 186 -17.68 7.10 -1.31
N ARG A 187 -17.87 6.08 -0.48
CA ARG A 187 -17.63 6.15 0.97
C ARG A 187 -16.15 6.36 1.29
N ALA A 188 -15.26 5.63 0.62
CA ALA A 188 -13.81 5.78 0.78
C ALA A 188 -13.37 7.20 0.40
N CYS A 189 -13.81 7.71 -0.76
CA CYS A 189 -13.51 9.08 -1.19
C CYS A 189 -14.05 10.16 -0.25
N ARG A 190 -15.23 9.96 0.38
CA ARG A 190 -15.71 10.88 1.42
C ARG A 190 -14.73 10.95 2.59
N VAL A 191 -14.33 9.81 3.14
CA VAL A 191 -13.35 9.76 4.26
C VAL A 191 -12.01 10.37 3.88
N ILE A 192 -11.50 10.07 2.67
CA ILE A 192 -10.24 10.66 2.17
C ILE A 192 -10.28 12.19 2.19
N ARG A 193 -11.41 12.80 1.83
CA ARG A 193 -11.55 14.27 1.79
C ARG A 193 -11.75 14.90 3.16
N GLU A 194 -12.27 14.17 4.13
CA GLU A 194 -12.50 14.64 5.50
C GLU A 194 -11.23 14.63 6.36
N VAL A 195 -10.32 13.69 6.08
CA VAL A 195 -9.08 13.50 6.85
C VAL A 195 -7.92 14.28 6.23
N GLN A 196 -7.20 15.04 7.06
CA GLN A 196 -6.11 15.91 6.62
C GLN A 196 -4.87 15.14 6.16
N LYS A 197 -4.57 14.02 6.83
CA LYS A 197 -3.38 13.20 6.54
C LYS A 197 -3.42 12.65 5.10
N PRO A 198 -2.24 12.40 4.49
CA PRO A 198 -2.15 11.88 3.13
C PRO A 198 -2.68 10.45 3.03
N PHE A 199 -3.29 10.15 1.88
CA PHE A 199 -3.74 8.81 1.51
C PHE A 199 -2.97 8.29 0.30
N LEU A 200 -2.68 6.99 0.35
CA LEU A 200 -2.32 6.16 -0.79
C LEU A 200 -3.54 5.30 -1.12
N ALA A 201 -4.34 5.75 -2.10
CA ALA A 201 -5.57 5.06 -2.49
C ALA A 201 -5.25 3.88 -3.41
N PHE A 202 -5.87 2.73 -3.20
CA PHE A 202 -5.67 1.55 -4.05
C PHE A 202 -6.95 0.83 -4.43
N LYS A 203 -6.79 -0.19 -5.29
CA LYS A 203 -7.87 -0.91 -5.97
C LYS A 203 -8.78 -0.01 -6.80
N ILE A 204 -8.26 1.11 -7.33
CA ILE A 204 -9.05 2.05 -8.14
C ILE A 204 -9.69 1.37 -9.37
N MET A 205 -9.04 0.33 -9.92
CA MET A 205 -9.52 -0.46 -11.06
C MET A 205 -10.34 -1.70 -10.68
N ALA A 206 -10.69 -1.89 -9.40
CA ALA A 206 -11.48 -3.05 -8.95
C ALA A 206 -10.92 -4.42 -9.38
N ALA A 207 -9.59 -4.57 -9.31
CA ALA A 207 -8.85 -5.73 -9.83
C ALA A 207 -9.19 -6.03 -11.31
N GLY A 208 -9.09 -5.00 -12.15
CA GLY A 208 -9.29 -5.08 -13.60
C GLY A 208 -10.73 -5.06 -14.07
N ARG A 209 -11.71 -4.83 -13.18
CA ARG A 209 -13.14 -4.79 -13.52
C ARG A 209 -13.61 -3.43 -14.07
N ASN A 210 -12.88 -2.35 -13.75
CA ASN A 210 -13.15 -1.03 -14.30
C ASN A 210 -12.17 -0.73 -15.45
N ASP A 211 -12.63 0.07 -16.42
CA ASP A 211 -11.74 0.68 -17.40
C ASP A 211 -10.65 1.51 -16.70
N PRO A 212 -9.36 1.38 -17.09
CA PRO A 212 -8.28 2.13 -16.47
C PRO A 212 -8.46 3.65 -16.54
N VAL A 213 -8.86 4.21 -17.69
CA VAL A 213 -8.98 5.66 -17.87
C VAL A 213 -10.05 6.21 -16.93
N GLU A 214 -11.24 5.59 -16.94
CA GLU A 214 -12.34 5.97 -16.04
C GLU A 214 -11.96 5.84 -14.56
N ALA A 215 -11.23 4.77 -14.20
CA ALA A 215 -10.80 4.52 -12.83
C ALA A 215 -9.81 5.61 -12.34
N PHE A 216 -8.84 5.99 -13.17
CA PHE A 216 -7.89 7.05 -12.84
C PHE A 216 -8.57 8.42 -12.76
N GLU A 217 -9.43 8.77 -13.72
CA GLU A 217 -10.20 10.01 -13.70
C GLU A 217 -11.07 10.12 -12.44
N TYR A 218 -11.79 9.05 -12.10
CA TYR A 218 -12.60 9.00 -10.89
C TYR A 218 -11.74 9.19 -9.64
N ALA A 219 -10.63 8.45 -9.52
CA ALA A 219 -9.77 8.52 -8.34
C ALA A 219 -9.20 9.94 -8.16
N PHE A 220 -8.56 10.51 -9.17
CA PHE A 220 -7.92 11.83 -9.05
C PHE A 220 -8.91 12.99 -8.91
N LYS A 221 -10.15 12.85 -9.39
CA LYS A 221 -11.23 13.82 -9.15
C LYS A 221 -11.71 13.81 -7.69
N ASN A 222 -11.54 12.69 -6.98
CA ASN A 222 -12.17 12.48 -5.67
C ASN A 222 -11.20 12.35 -4.48
N ILE A 223 -9.89 12.19 -4.72
CA ILE A 223 -8.85 12.26 -3.67
C ILE A 223 -8.23 13.66 -3.59
N LYS A 224 -7.53 13.96 -2.48
CA LYS A 224 -6.90 15.28 -2.28
C LYS A 224 -5.68 15.46 -3.20
N PRO A 225 -5.28 16.71 -3.52
CA PRO A 225 -4.02 17.00 -4.24
C PRO A 225 -2.76 16.43 -3.59
N THR A 226 -2.80 16.21 -2.27
CA THR A 226 -1.72 15.63 -1.46
C THR A 226 -1.74 14.10 -1.39
N ASP A 227 -2.73 13.45 -2.01
CA ASP A 227 -2.88 12.00 -2.03
C ASP A 227 -2.33 11.40 -3.34
N ALA A 228 -1.95 10.13 -3.29
CA ALA A 228 -1.46 9.36 -4.42
C ALA A 228 -2.30 8.08 -4.64
N VAL A 229 -2.14 7.44 -5.80
CA VAL A 229 -2.73 6.14 -6.10
C VAL A 229 -1.66 5.07 -6.24
N VAL A 230 -2.01 3.84 -5.86
CA VAL A 230 -1.16 2.65 -5.97
C VAL A 230 -1.86 1.64 -6.86
N VAL A 231 -1.18 1.20 -7.92
CA VAL A 231 -1.73 0.29 -8.96
C VAL A 231 -0.83 -0.88 -9.26
#